data_AF-A0A0R3S1X8-F1
#
_entry.id   AF-A0A0R3S1X8-F1
#
_cell.length_a   1.000
_cell.length_b   1.000
_cell.length_c   1.000
_cell.angle_alpha   90.00
_cell.angle_beta   90.00
_cell.angle_gamma   90.00
#
_symmetry.space_group_name_H-M   'P 1'
#
loop_
_entity.id
_entity.type
_entity.pdbx_description
1 polymer ?
#
loop_
_entity_poly.entity_id
_entity_poly.type
_entity_poly.pdbx_seq_one_letter_code
_entity_poly.pdbx_strand_id
1 'polypeptide(L)'
;FFFVFQHENRKLEEEKELERFCTLLRNVQAAILTKLKGERPTEVDHMNTLLNYTYQQILCCVDRLEQLNKTLRSAGLSLSAALNLMHLITSLKGIPLPLDGTIVNNSGQSVWERIKWVMSTFKPIDLKTNLTSNDLRYLLHSVCEGSSGTMAHIHEDSREEQEEEDDGEPQQSESVVDPLISGLLSFDEFT
;
A
#
# COMPACT_ATOMS: atom_id res chain seq x y z
N PHE A 1 -0.83 0.96 -3.04
CA PHE A 1 -2.12 0.23 -2.92
C PHE A 1 -2.59 -0.38 -4.24
N PHE A 2 -3.01 0.42 -5.23
CA PHE A 2 -3.56 -0.09 -6.51
C PHE A 2 -2.62 -1.04 -7.26
N PHE A 3 -1.33 -0.70 -7.34
CA PHE A 3 -0.33 -1.53 -8.01
C PHE A 3 -0.21 -2.94 -7.41
N VAL A 4 -0.16 -3.04 -6.08
CA VAL A 4 -0.10 -4.33 -5.36
C VAL A 4 -1.36 -5.15 -5.64
N PHE A 5 -2.54 -4.53 -5.56
CA PHE A 5 -3.82 -5.20 -5.84
C PHE A 5 -3.91 -5.70 -7.29
N GLN A 6 -3.49 -4.90 -8.27
CA GLN A 6 -3.46 -5.32 -9.67
C GLN A 6 -2.53 -6.50 -9.90
N HIS A 7 -1.36 -6.51 -9.24
CA HIS A 7 -0.43 -7.63 -9.30
C HIS A 7 -0.96 -8.89 -8.58
N GLU A 8 -1.69 -8.76 -7.47
CA GLU A 8 -2.37 -9.90 -6.83
C GLU A 8 -3.42 -10.53 -7.75
N ASN A 9 -4.25 -9.72 -8.41
CA ASN A 9 -5.25 -10.24 -9.36
C ASN A 9 -4.60 -10.92 -10.57
N ARG A 10 -3.52 -10.34 -11.11
CA ARG A 10 -2.77 -10.94 -12.21
C ARG A 10 -2.12 -12.26 -11.79
N LYS A 11 -1.64 -12.37 -10.55
CA LYS A 11 -1.11 -13.62 -10.00
C LYS A 11 -2.15 -14.72 -10.02
N LEU A 12 -3.34 -14.41 -9.53
CA LEU A 12 -4.44 -15.36 -9.43
C LEU A 12 -4.87 -15.86 -10.81
N GLU A 13 -4.86 -14.99 -11.83
CA GLU A 13 -5.17 -15.41 -13.20
C GLU A 13 -4.08 -16.30 -13.81
N GLU A 14 -2.80 -15.97 -13.60
CA GLU A 14 -1.67 -16.81 -14.04
C GLU A 14 -1.65 -18.18 -13.32
N GLU A 15 -2.07 -18.24 -12.04
CA GLU A 15 -2.24 -19.50 -11.30
C GLU A 15 -3.35 -20.37 -11.90
N LYS A 16 -4.47 -19.77 -12.33
CA LYS A 16 -5.55 -20.49 -13.06
C LYS A 16 -5.07 -21.00 -14.42
N GLU A 17 -4.31 -20.20 -15.16
CA GLU A 17 -3.74 -20.63 -16.44
C GLU A 17 -2.81 -21.84 -16.23
N LEU A 18 -1.95 -21.78 -15.21
CA LEU A 18 -1.06 -22.87 -14.85
C LEU A 18 -1.84 -24.14 -14.50
N GLU A 19 -2.89 -24.03 -13.68
CA GLU A 19 -3.75 -25.17 -13.34
C GLU A 19 -4.40 -25.79 -14.59
N ARG A 20 -4.87 -24.96 -15.51
CA ARG A 20 -5.43 -25.41 -16.80
C ARG A 20 -4.41 -26.20 -17.61
N PHE A 21 -3.17 -25.70 -17.73
CA PHE A 21 -2.13 -26.40 -18.48
C PHE A 21 -1.67 -27.69 -17.78
N CYS A 22 -1.55 -27.70 -16.45
CA CYS A 22 -1.26 -28.91 -15.68
C CYS A 22 -2.33 -30.00 -15.88
N THR A 23 -3.60 -29.60 -15.87
CA THR A 23 -4.72 -30.51 -16.13
C THR A 23 -4.66 -31.06 -17.56
N LEU A 24 -4.39 -30.20 -18.54
CA LEU A 24 -4.22 -30.62 -19.93
C LEU A 24 -3.04 -31.59 -20.10
N LEU A 25 -1.88 -31.31 -19.51
CA LEU A 25 -0.70 -32.18 -19.55
C LEU A 25 -1.04 -33.57 -18.99
N ARG A 26 -1.70 -33.63 -17.83
CA ARG A 26 -2.13 -34.90 -17.22
C ARG A 26 -3.08 -35.68 -18.13
N ASN A 27 -4.01 -35.01 -18.79
CA ASN A 27 -4.95 -35.64 -19.72
C ASN A 27 -4.23 -36.19 -20.97
N VAL A 28 -3.28 -35.44 -21.54
CA VAL A 28 -2.47 -35.88 -22.67
C VAL A 28 -1.62 -37.10 -22.28
N GLN A 29 -0.97 -37.08 -21.12
CA GLN A 29 -0.20 -38.21 -20.60
C GLN A 29 -1.07 -39.46 -20.40
N ALA A 30 -2.26 -39.32 -19.81
CA ALA A 30 -3.20 -40.43 -19.62
C ALA A 30 -3.64 -41.04 -20.98
N ALA A 31 -3.90 -40.18 -21.96
CA ALA A 31 -4.29 -40.61 -23.30
C ALA A 31 -3.12 -41.32 -24.03
N ILE A 32 -1.89 -40.81 -23.92
CA ILE A 32 -0.68 -41.45 -24.46
C ILE A 32 -0.49 -42.84 -23.84
N LEU A 33 -0.56 -42.93 -22.49
CA LEU A 33 -0.42 -44.20 -21.78
C LEU A 33 -1.49 -45.22 -22.19
N THR A 34 -2.71 -44.76 -22.42
CA THR A 34 -3.81 -45.63 -22.88
C THR A 34 -3.54 -46.18 -24.28
N LYS A 35 -2.98 -45.36 -25.18
CA LYS A 35 -2.59 -45.79 -26.54
C LYS A 35 -1.41 -46.75 -26.52
N LEU A 36 -0.39 -46.47 -25.70
CA LEU A 36 0.78 -47.34 -25.54
C LEU A 36 0.46 -48.70 -24.91
N LYS A 37 -0.59 -48.78 -24.08
CA LYS A 37 -1.10 -50.04 -23.52
C LYS A 37 -1.90 -50.87 -24.53
N GLY A 38 -2.31 -50.29 -25.66
CA GLY A 38 -3.06 -51.01 -26.69
C GLY A 38 -2.18 -52.03 -27.42
N GLU A 39 -2.74 -53.19 -27.76
CA GLU A 39 -2.03 -54.27 -28.47
C GLU A 39 -1.61 -53.89 -29.91
N ARG A 40 -2.19 -52.82 -30.48
CA ARG A 40 -1.88 -52.36 -31.84
C ARG A 40 -1.02 -51.11 -31.82
N PRO A 41 0.07 -51.06 -32.62
CA PRO A 41 0.86 -49.85 -32.75
C PRO A 41 -0.04 -48.72 -33.26
N THR A 42 -0.21 -47.68 -32.44
CA THR A 42 -0.95 -46.47 -32.78
C THR A 42 0.04 -45.32 -32.85
N GLU A 43 -0.13 -44.45 -33.85
CA GLU A 43 0.73 -43.27 -34.04
C GLU A 43 0.46 -42.22 -32.94
N VAL A 44 1.50 -41.84 -32.21
CA VAL A 44 1.42 -40.97 -31.01
C VAL A 44 2.10 -39.61 -31.25
N ASP A 45 2.62 -39.35 -32.45
CA ASP A 45 3.49 -38.19 -32.72
C ASP A 45 2.79 -36.83 -32.52
N HIS A 46 1.52 -36.73 -32.92
CA HIS A 46 0.69 -35.56 -32.65
C HIS A 46 0.47 -35.32 -31.15
N MET A 47 0.33 -36.39 -30.36
CA MET A 47 0.17 -36.31 -28.91
C MET A 47 1.49 -35.94 -28.22
N ASN A 48 2.62 -36.46 -28.71
CA ASN A 48 3.95 -36.06 -28.25
C ASN A 48 4.23 -34.59 -28.55
N THR A 49 3.81 -34.10 -29.72
CA THR A 49 3.92 -32.67 -30.07
C THR A 49 3.08 -31.81 -29.11
N LEU A 50 1.84 -32.22 -28.83
CA LEU A 50 0.97 -31.54 -27.85
C LEU A 50 1.53 -31.60 -26.42
N LEU A 51 2.13 -32.73 -26.03
CA LEU A 51 2.80 -32.89 -24.73
C LEU A 51 3.96 -31.90 -24.59
N ASN A 52 4.82 -31.80 -25.60
CA ASN A 52 5.95 -30.86 -25.60
C ASN A 52 5.47 -29.41 -25.57
N TYR A 53 4.45 -29.07 -26.35
CA TYR A 53 3.85 -27.73 -26.31
C TYR A 53 3.30 -27.39 -24.92
N THR A 54 2.50 -28.27 -24.32
CA THR A 54 1.90 -28.03 -23.00
C THR A 54 2.96 -27.93 -21.90
N TYR A 55 4.02 -28.73 -21.98
CA TYR A 55 5.18 -28.62 -21.10
C TYR A 55 5.88 -27.25 -21.22
N GLN A 56 6.14 -26.78 -22.44
CA GLN A 56 6.72 -25.46 -22.67
C GLN A 56 5.83 -24.33 -22.13
N GLN A 57 4.50 -24.43 -22.31
CA GLN A 57 3.57 -23.44 -21.76
C GLN A 57 3.60 -23.41 -20.23
N ILE A 58 3.71 -24.57 -19.57
CA ILE A 58 3.86 -24.66 -18.11
C ILE A 58 5.13 -23.94 -17.66
N LEU A 59 6.27 -24.19 -18.30
CA LEU A 59 7.53 -23.50 -17.97
C LEU A 59 7.39 -21.98 -18.12
N CYS A 60 6.83 -21.52 -19.23
CA CYS A 60 6.57 -20.10 -19.46
C CYS A 60 5.63 -19.49 -18.40
N CYS A 61 4.58 -20.20 -17.95
CA CYS A 61 3.72 -19.77 -16.85
C CYS A 61 4.49 -19.67 -15.52
N VAL A 62 5.33 -20.66 -15.22
CA VAL A 62 6.13 -20.68 -13.99
C VAL A 62 7.11 -19.50 -13.94
N ASP A 63 7.81 -19.22 -15.04
CA ASP A 63 8.73 -18.08 -15.12
C ASP A 63 7.99 -16.74 -14.95
N ARG A 64 6.81 -16.59 -15.57
CA ARG A 64 5.94 -15.41 -15.41
C ARG A 64 5.49 -15.24 -13.96
N LEU A 65 5.06 -16.31 -13.30
CA LEU A 65 4.66 -16.31 -11.89
C LEU A 65 5.82 -15.96 -10.96
N GLU A 66 7.02 -16.48 -11.23
CA GLU A 66 8.21 -16.13 -10.45
C GLU A 66 8.53 -14.65 -10.55
N GLN A 67 8.54 -14.09 -11.76
CA GLN A 67 8.79 -12.68 -11.99
C GLN A 67 7.74 -11.78 -11.33
N LEU A 68 6.47 -12.20 -11.40
CA LEU A 68 5.37 -11.50 -10.75
C LEU A 68 5.48 -11.55 -9.22
N ASN A 69 5.85 -12.70 -8.64
CA ASN A 69 6.08 -12.82 -7.20
C ASN A 69 7.24 -11.95 -6.72
N LYS A 70 8.35 -11.85 -7.48
CA LYS A 70 9.46 -10.93 -7.19
C LYS A 70 8.98 -9.48 -7.16
N THR A 71 8.21 -9.09 -8.19
CA THR A 71 7.64 -7.73 -8.31
C THR A 71 6.67 -7.43 -7.16
N LEU A 72 5.79 -8.38 -6.84
CA LEU A 72 4.82 -8.24 -5.76
C LEU A 72 5.50 -8.13 -4.40
N ARG A 73 6.56 -8.92 -4.16
CA ARG A 73 7.35 -8.84 -2.93
C ARG A 73 8.01 -7.48 -2.77
N SER A 74 8.62 -6.96 -3.84
CA SER A 74 9.22 -5.62 -3.84
C SER A 74 8.19 -4.52 -3.56
N ALA A 75 7.05 -4.56 -4.27
CA ALA A 75 5.96 -3.62 -4.06
C ALA A 75 5.35 -3.73 -2.65
N GLY A 76 5.28 -4.95 -2.12
CA GLY A 76 4.82 -5.22 -0.76
C GLY A 76 5.74 -4.62 0.30
N LEU A 77 7.06 -4.76 0.15
CA LEU A 77 8.03 -4.13 1.05
C LEU A 77 7.92 -2.60 1.02
N SER A 78 7.79 -2.01 -0.17
CA SER A 78 7.58 -0.57 -0.32
C SER A 78 6.28 -0.11 0.35
N LEU A 79 5.19 -0.85 0.14
CA LEU A 79 3.91 -0.55 0.78
C LEU A 79 4.01 -0.68 2.31
N SER A 80 4.64 -1.74 2.81
CA SER A 80 4.85 -1.95 4.24
C SER A 80 5.64 -0.79 4.87
N ALA A 81 6.71 -0.34 4.22
CA ALA A 81 7.50 0.79 4.69
C ALA A 81 6.69 2.09 4.72
N ALA A 82 5.90 2.36 3.67
CA ALA A 82 5.03 3.53 3.61
C ALA A 82 3.95 3.51 4.71
N LEU A 83 3.34 2.35 4.96
CA LEU A 83 2.35 2.19 6.02
C LEU A 83 2.96 2.38 7.42
N ASN A 84 4.13 1.79 7.68
CA ASN A 84 4.85 1.98 8.93
C ASN A 84 5.21 3.46 9.18
N LEU A 85 5.63 4.17 8.13
CA LEU A 85 5.92 5.60 8.23
C LEU A 85 4.66 6.41 8.53
N MET A 86 3.55 6.14 7.83
CA MET A 86 2.27 6.80 8.12
C MET A 86 1.82 6.52 9.55
N HIS A 87 1.89 5.27 10.00
CA HIS A 87 1.59 4.89 11.38
C HIS A 87 2.42 5.72 12.38
N LEU A 88 3.74 5.79 12.19
CA LEU A 88 4.62 6.60 13.04
C LEU A 88 4.23 8.08 13.07
N ILE A 89 4.06 8.71 11.91
CA ILE A 89 3.69 10.13 11.81
C ILE A 89 2.36 10.40 12.51
N THR A 90 1.37 9.53 12.31
CA THR A 90 0.04 9.68 12.91
C THR A 90 0.09 9.50 14.43
N SER A 91 0.87 8.54 14.93
CA SER A 91 1.13 8.36 16.36
C SER A 91 1.84 9.56 16.99
N LEU A 92 2.83 10.16 16.30
CA LEU A 92 3.51 11.38 16.76
C LEU A 92 2.57 12.60 16.83
N LYS A 93 1.57 12.66 15.94
CA LYS A 93 0.50 13.67 16.00
C LYS A 93 -0.55 13.38 17.07
N GLY A 94 -0.44 12.28 17.81
CA GLY A 94 -1.39 11.87 18.85
C GLY A 94 -2.63 11.15 18.33
N ILE A 95 -2.69 10.79 17.04
CA ILE A 95 -3.81 10.05 16.44
C ILE A 95 -3.28 8.76 15.81
N PRO A 96 -3.10 7.69 16.59
CA PRO A 96 -2.55 6.44 16.05
C PRO A 96 -3.52 5.82 15.03
N LEU A 97 -3.09 5.75 13.77
CA LEU A 97 -3.79 4.99 12.73
C LEU A 97 -3.34 3.52 12.84
N PRO A 98 -4.18 2.52 13.14
CA PRO A 98 -3.80 1.10 13.24
C PRO A 98 -3.74 0.46 11.85
N LEU A 99 -3.13 1.17 10.91
CA LEU A 99 -2.76 0.69 9.61
C LEU A 99 -1.24 0.72 9.56
N ASP A 100 -0.62 -0.44 9.69
CA ASP A 100 0.82 -0.61 9.64
C ASP A 100 1.22 -1.57 8.51
N GLY A 101 2.52 -1.81 8.37
CA GLY A 101 3.07 -2.69 7.35
C GLY A 101 2.73 -4.16 7.51
N THR A 102 2.25 -4.59 8.69
CA THR A 102 1.85 -5.99 8.91
C THR A 102 0.68 -6.40 8.03
N ILE A 103 -0.10 -5.42 7.55
CA ILE A 103 -1.21 -5.64 6.62
C ILE A 103 -0.77 -6.21 5.26
N VAL A 104 0.53 -6.16 4.95
CA VAL A 104 1.05 -6.73 3.71
C VAL A 104 1.36 -8.23 3.86
N ASN A 105 1.38 -8.76 5.09
CA ASN A 105 1.78 -10.14 5.34
C ASN A 105 0.76 -11.17 4.83
N ASN A 106 1.28 -12.36 4.48
CA ASN A 106 0.57 -13.43 3.77
C ASN A 106 -0.45 -14.15 4.68
N SER A 107 -1.69 -13.65 4.72
CA SER A 107 -2.78 -14.26 5.51
C SER A 107 -3.81 -15.04 4.68
N GLY A 108 -3.50 -15.38 3.42
CA GLY A 108 -4.44 -16.02 2.48
C GLY A 108 -5.56 -15.10 1.98
N GLN A 109 -5.68 -13.88 2.52
CA GLN A 109 -6.55 -12.82 2.03
C GLN A 109 -5.76 -11.82 1.19
N SER A 110 -6.42 -11.06 0.31
CA SER A 110 -5.77 -9.98 -0.43
C SER A 110 -5.37 -8.83 0.50
N VAL A 111 -4.31 -8.09 0.15
CA VAL A 111 -3.92 -6.87 0.88
C VAL A 111 -5.08 -5.87 0.91
N TRP A 112 -5.85 -5.79 -0.19
CA TRP A 112 -7.00 -4.89 -0.30
C TRP A 112 -8.11 -5.22 0.71
N GLU A 113 -8.46 -6.49 0.87
CA GLU A 113 -9.47 -6.91 1.85
C GLU A 113 -9.05 -6.58 3.28
N ARG A 114 -7.78 -6.81 3.61
CA ARG A 114 -7.28 -6.44 4.93
C ARG A 114 -7.35 -4.94 5.18
N ILE A 115 -7.00 -4.11 4.19
CA ILE A 115 -7.13 -2.66 4.31
C ILE A 115 -8.60 -2.26 4.51
N LYS A 116 -9.53 -2.83 3.74
CA LYS A 116 -10.97 -2.58 3.93
C LYS A 116 -11.41 -2.93 5.36
N TRP A 117 -10.96 -4.07 5.87
CA TRP A 117 -11.26 -4.51 7.24
C TRP A 117 -10.73 -3.51 8.28
N VAL A 118 -9.46 -3.13 8.21
CA VAL A 118 -8.89 -2.12 9.13
C VAL A 118 -9.65 -0.80 9.04
N MET A 119 -9.96 -0.33 7.83
CA MET A 119 -10.68 0.94 7.64
C MET A 119 -12.11 0.89 8.17
N SER A 120 -12.78 -0.27 8.13
CA SER A 120 -14.12 -0.45 8.71
C SER A 120 -14.14 -0.27 10.23
N THR A 121 -12.98 -0.41 10.90
CA THR A 121 -12.84 -0.10 12.34
C THR A 121 -12.81 1.41 12.60
N PHE A 122 -12.43 2.24 11.62
CA PHE A 122 -12.32 3.71 11.74
C PHE A 122 -13.58 4.44 11.37
N LYS A 123 -14.21 4.00 10.28
CA LYS A 123 -15.48 4.53 9.81
C LYS A 123 -16.39 3.36 9.49
N PRO A 124 -17.69 3.44 9.78
CA PRO A 124 -18.65 2.42 9.37
C PRO A 124 -18.72 2.41 7.85
N ILE A 125 -17.86 1.60 7.24
CA ILE A 125 -17.82 1.32 5.80
C ILE A 125 -18.47 -0.04 5.64
N ASP A 126 -19.46 -0.16 4.76
CA ASP A 126 -20.02 -1.45 4.41
C ASP A 126 -18.95 -2.28 3.66
N LEU A 127 -18.45 -3.32 4.31
CA LEU A 127 -17.45 -4.26 3.79
C LEU A 127 -17.88 -4.95 2.49
N LYS A 128 -19.19 -4.98 2.20
CA LYS A 128 -19.75 -5.53 0.95
C LYS A 128 -19.69 -4.57 -0.23
N THR A 129 -19.42 -3.28 0.01
CA THR A 129 -19.29 -2.30 -1.08
C THR A 129 -17.92 -2.39 -1.75
N ASN A 130 -17.92 -2.16 -3.07
CA ASN A 130 -16.68 -2.08 -3.85
C ASN A 130 -15.97 -0.77 -3.54
N LEU A 131 -15.16 -0.76 -2.48
CA LEU A 131 -14.28 0.35 -2.17
C LEU A 131 -13.30 0.55 -3.34
N THR A 132 -13.14 1.79 -3.82
CA THR A 132 -12.15 2.15 -4.85
C THR A 132 -10.87 2.70 -4.23
N SER A 133 -9.79 2.77 -5.00
CA SER A 133 -8.53 3.39 -4.53
C SER A 133 -8.70 4.88 -4.21
N ASN A 134 -9.64 5.56 -4.87
CA ASN A 134 -9.93 6.96 -4.59
C ASN A 134 -10.61 7.09 -3.22
N ASP A 135 -11.56 6.21 -2.92
CA ASP A 135 -12.24 6.20 -1.60
C ASP A 135 -11.24 5.98 -0.48
N LEU A 136 -10.30 5.03 -0.64
CA LEU A 136 -9.22 4.84 0.34
C LEU A 136 -8.37 6.10 0.51
N ARG A 137 -8.03 6.79 -0.59
CA ARG A 137 -7.27 8.04 -0.53
C ARG A 137 -8.05 9.13 0.22
N TYR A 138 -9.34 9.30 -0.08
CA TYR A 138 -10.20 10.26 0.62
C TYR A 138 -10.36 9.92 2.10
N LEU A 139 -10.48 8.63 2.43
CA LEU A 139 -10.56 8.18 3.81
C LEU A 139 -9.27 8.51 4.57
N LEU A 140 -8.11 8.12 4.02
CA LEU A 140 -6.81 8.45 4.61
C LEU A 140 -6.61 9.97 4.75
N HIS A 141 -7.00 10.74 3.73
CA HIS A 141 -6.95 12.20 3.76
C HIS A 141 -7.82 12.76 4.89
N SER A 142 -9.07 12.32 5.00
CA SER A 142 -9.99 12.79 6.04
C SER A 142 -9.52 12.50 7.45
N VAL A 143 -8.82 11.38 7.67
CA VAL A 143 -8.22 11.03 8.96
C VAL A 143 -7.04 11.95 9.27
N CYS A 144 -6.25 12.31 8.25
CA CYS A 144 -5.12 13.21 8.39
C CYS A 144 -5.53 14.69 8.55
N GLU A 145 -6.58 15.16 7.87
CA GLU A 145 -7.03 16.56 7.93
C GLU A 145 -7.84 16.89 9.18
N GLY A 146 -8.72 15.99 9.62
CA GLY A 146 -9.49 16.17 10.87
C GLY A 146 -8.61 16.25 12.13
N SER A 147 -7.30 16.07 11.98
CA SER A 147 -6.28 16.08 13.04
C SER A 147 -5.47 17.37 13.13
N SER A 148 -5.61 18.29 12.18
CA SER A 148 -5.01 19.64 12.27
C SER A 148 -5.87 20.52 13.18
N GLY A 149 -6.02 20.13 14.44
CA GLY A 149 -6.54 21.03 15.47
C GLY A 149 -5.48 22.09 15.78
N THR A 150 -5.93 23.34 15.96
CA THR A 150 -5.12 24.47 16.44
C THR A 150 -4.17 24.00 17.53
N MET A 151 -2.87 24.24 17.37
CA MET A 151 -1.89 23.89 18.41
C MET A 151 -2.32 24.59 19.70
N ALA A 152 -2.62 23.83 20.76
CA ALA A 152 -3.18 24.34 22.01
C ALA A 152 -2.32 25.40 22.73
N HIS A 153 -1.10 25.64 22.25
CA HIS A 153 -0.14 26.60 22.79
C HIS A 153 0.33 27.66 21.78
N ILE A 154 -0.29 27.72 20.59
CA ILE A 154 -0.07 28.81 19.63
C ILE A 154 -1.39 29.56 19.54
N HIS A 155 -1.47 30.71 20.23
CA HIS A 155 -2.50 31.69 19.94
C HIS A 155 -2.19 32.27 18.56
N GLU A 156 -3.01 31.92 17.57
CA GLU A 156 -3.05 32.68 16.32
C GLU A 156 -3.68 34.03 16.68
N ASP A 157 -2.88 35.09 16.66
CA ASP A 157 -3.37 36.45 16.86
C ASP A 157 -4.28 36.81 15.67
N SER A 158 -5.58 36.57 15.84
CA SER A 158 -6.61 37.08 14.95
C SER A 158 -6.57 38.59 15.01
N ARG A 159 -5.86 39.19 14.06
CA ARG A 159 -5.87 40.64 13.82
C ARG A 159 -7.25 41.01 13.25
N GLU A 160 -8.24 41.11 14.12
CA GLU A 160 -9.45 41.86 13.83
C GLU A 160 -9.05 43.34 13.87
N GLU A 161 -8.99 43.95 12.68
CA GLU A 161 -8.95 45.40 12.52
C GLU A 161 -10.23 45.98 13.15
N GLN A 162 -10.15 46.38 14.42
CA GLN A 162 -11.13 47.28 15.03
C GLN A 162 -10.61 48.71 14.83
N GLU A 163 -11.32 49.42 13.96
CA GLU A 163 -11.18 50.85 13.72
C GLU A 163 -11.29 51.66 15.02
N GLU A 164 -10.49 52.71 15.05
CA GLU A 164 -10.20 53.63 16.14
C GLU A 164 -11.42 54.41 16.64
N GLU A 165 -11.60 54.52 17.97
CA GLU A 165 -12.03 55.77 18.60
C GLU A 165 -10.96 56.16 19.64
N ASP A 166 -10.11 57.08 19.21
CA ASP A 166 -9.09 57.80 19.98
C ASP A 166 -9.74 58.96 20.76
N ASP A 167 -9.52 59.01 22.08
CA ASP A 167 -9.10 60.23 22.77
C ASP A 167 -8.82 59.95 24.26
N GLY A 168 -7.53 59.93 24.64
CA GLY A 168 -7.09 59.98 26.05
C GLY A 168 -5.70 59.42 26.41
N GLU A 169 -4.63 60.00 25.85
CA GLU A 169 -3.16 59.90 26.11
C GLU A 169 -2.62 59.55 27.54
N PRO A 170 -1.28 59.27 27.76
CA PRO A 170 -0.19 58.91 26.83
C PRO A 170 0.80 57.77 27.29
N GLN A 171 1.39 57.12 26.28
CA GLN A 171 2.80 56.68 26.08
C GLN A 171 3.59 55.89 27.15
N GLN A 172 4.04 54.67 26.80
CA GLN A 172 5.42 54.19 27.04
C GLN A 172 5.95 53.32 25.89
N SER A 173 6.80 53.94 25.07
CA SER A 173 7.91 53.42 24.25
C SER A 173 7.97 51.93 23.88
N GLU A 174 7.78 51.66 22.58
CA GLU A 174 8.22 50.43 21.90
C GLU A 174 9.76 50.36 21.88
N SER A 175 10.33 49.26 22.38
CA SER A 175 11.71 48.88 22.06
C SER A 175 11.68 47.89 20.89
N VAL A 176 11.99 48.37 19.70
CA VAL A 176 12.28 47.54 18.52
C VAL A 176 13.52 46.70 18.82
N VAL A 177 13.37 45.38 18.91
CA VAL A 177 14.50 44.46 19.02
C VAL A 177 14.87 44.00 17.61
N ASP A 178 16.04 44.40 17.14
CA ASP A 178 16.58 44.07 15.82
C ASP A 178 17.07 42.59 15.80
N PRO A 179 16.59 41.72 14.90
CA PRO A 179 16.83 40.27 14.97
C PRO A 179 18.19 39.81 14.41
N LEU A 180 19.14 40.72 14.14
CA LEU A 180 20.45 40.37 13.55
C LEU A 180 21.64 40.50 14.51
N ILE A 181 21.40 40.73 15.80
CA ILE A 181 22.44 40.76 16.85
C ILE A 181 22.12 39.70 17.92
N SER A 182 22.20 38.42 17.55
CA SER A 182 22.28 37.32 18.54
C SER A 182 23.30 36.25 18.16
N GLY A 183 24.14 36.52 17.16
CA GLY A 183 25.32 35.72 16.89
C GLY A 183 26.50 36.22 17.72
N LEU A 184 26.64 35.75 18.96
CA LEU A 184 27.91 35.68 19.72
C LEU A 184 27.69 34.84 20.99
N LEU A 185 27.69 33.51 20.82
CA LEU A 185 27.91 32.59 21.95
C LEU A 185 29.39 32.70 22.33
N SER A 186 29.69 33.39 23.43
CA SER A 186 30.99 33.30 24.09
C SER A 186 31.04 31.96 24.85
N PHE A 187 31.75 30.99 24.28
CA PHE A 187 32.24 29.85 25.04
C PHE A 187 33.38 30.36 25.93
N ASP A 188 33.16 30.41 27.23
CA ASP A 188 34.19 30.21 28.26
C ASP A 188 33.55 30.22 29.64
N GLU A 189 33.32 29.03 30.21
CA GLU A 189 33.50 28.77 31.65
C GLU A 189 33.40 27.24 31.91
N PHE A 190 34.51 26.55 31.64
CA PHE A 190 34.88 25.35 32.38
C PHE A 190 36.29 25.55 32.92
N THR A 191 36.38 25.95 34.17
CA THR A 191 37.55 25.71 35.05
C THR A 191 37.03 25.23 36.39
#